data_AF-A0A158QPL4-F1
#
_entry.id   AF-A0A158QPL4-F1
#
_cell.length_a   1.000
_cell.length_b   1.000
_cell.length_c   1.000
_cell.angle_alpha   90.00
_cell.angle_beta   90.00
_cell.angle_gamma   90.00
#
_symmetry.space_group_name_H-M   'P 1'
#
loop_
_entity.id
_entity.type
_entity.pdbx_description
1 polymer ?
#
loop_
_entity_poly.entity_id
_entity_poly.type
_entity_poly.pdbx_seq_one_letter_code
_entity_poly.pdbx_strand_id
1 'polypeptide(L)'
;MVLFFQILFVALAARFTLVMYSNIHDYIFQVNFTDIDYSVYSDAAKHVAAGRSPFERETYRYTPALAWILLPNNSYRDFGMFSENICSLFLTSSLGEDWIIQSVVAFWLANPLTAVISARGSADVLVCAAVLFTLHLLRKDQWVAAAIVHGALAIHLKIYPVIYLPSIFLHLCQFSASPCIFASMKQLLINWKGFAYALISLGCFGAIVAFFYLIYGDLFLEEFLLYHIKRRDVAHNFSPYFYVSLLFYPRWVSFCIIYHHDLPFCWFMSTFAFVTFNKVCTSQYFVWYICLLPLLRFQKTMPMKEVISLIGIWFTSQGVWLLFAYLYEFRKWRTLEFVWMASIAFLVVNCYIMTKLSRRYWEIRRTPTKLKIT
;
A
#
# COMPACT_ATOMS: atom_id res chain seq x y z
N MET A 1 6.34 -6.11 -27.32
CA MET A 1 7.62 -6.03 -26.59
C MET A 1 8.29 -4.66 -26.69
N VAL A 2 8.61 -4.14 -27.89
CA VAL A 2 9.26 -2.81 -28.06
C VAL A 2 8.48 -1.66 -27.42
N LEU A 3 7.17 -1.57 -27.65
CA LEU A 3 6.32 -0.53 -27.07
C LEU A 3 6.31 -0.55 -25.53
N PHE A 4 6.36 -1.73 -24.92
CA PHE A 4 6.40 -1.87 -23.46
C PHE A 4 7.69 -1.27 -22.90
N PHE A 5 8.85 -1.63 -23.46
CA PHE A 5 10.13 -1.05 -23.04
C PHE A 5 10.21 0.45 -23.27
N GLN A 6 9.61 0.98 -24.34
CA GLN A 6 9.49 2.42 -24.57
C GLN A 6 8.67 3.10 -23.48
N ILE A 7 7.54 2.52 -23.07
CA ILE A 7 6.72 3.03 -21.96
C ILE A 7 7.52 3.03 -20.65
N LEU A 8 8.24 1.95 -20.34
CA LEU A 8 9.09 1.87 -19.15
C LEU A 8 10.15 2.97 -19.15
N PHE A 9 10.82 3.18 -20.29
CA PHE A 9 11.86 4.19 -20.45
C PHE A 9 11.31 5.61 -20.28
N VAL A 10 10.22 5.96 -20.97
CA VAL A 10 9.57 7.28 -20.86
C VAL A 10 9.10 7.52 -19.43
N ALA A 11 8.53 6.50 -18.79
CA ALA A 11 8.06 6.59 -17.41
C ALA A 11 9.19 6.78 -16.40
N LEU A 12 10.35 6.16 -16.62
CA LEU A 12 11.54 6.33 -15.80
C LEU A 12 12.16 7.73 -16.02
N ALA A 13 12.30 8.15 -17.27
CA ALA A 13 12.81 9.47 -17.61
C ALA A 13 11.94 10.58 -17.00
N ALA A 14 10.61 10.47 -17.08
CA ALA A 14 9.69 11.42 -16.47
C ALA A 14 9.85 11.49 -14.94
N ARG A 15 10.03 10.35 -14.26
CA ARG A 15 10.30 10.29 -12.82
C ARG A 15 11.64 10.92 -12.45
N PHE A 16 12.69 10.63 -13.22
CA PHE A 16 14.01 11.22 -12.98
C PHE A 16 13.97 12.74 -13.17
N THR A 17 13.25 13.24 -14.16
CA THR A 17 13.00 14.68 -14.31
C THR A 17 12.28 15.26 -13.09
N LEU A 18 11.29 14.57 -12.53
CA LEU A 18 10.61 15.00 -11.30
C LEU A 18 11.55 14.99 -10.07
N VAL A 19 12.43 13.99 -9.96
CA VAL A 19 13.45 13.94 -8.90
C VAL A 19 14.43 15.11 -9.05
N MET A 20 14.88 15.44 -10.26
CA MET A 20 15.72 16.62 -10.46
C MET A 20 14.97 17.93 -10.18
N TYR A 21 13.69 17.99 -10.53
CA TYR A 21 12.82 19.12 -10.25
C TYR A 21 12.58 19.33 -8.74
N SER A 22 12.58 18.26 -7.93
CA SER A 22 12.34 18.38 -6.47
C SER A 22 13.33 19.34 -5.82
N ASN A 23 14.61 19.29 -6.21
CA ASN A 23 15.65 20.19 -5.70
C ASN A 23 15.37 21.67 -6.02
N ILE A 24 14.84 21.94 -7.22
CA ILE A 24 14.45 23.29 -7.64
C ILE A 24 13.20 23.74 -6.87
N HIS A 25 12.22 22.85 -6.73
CA HIS A 25 10.98 23.13 -6.03
C HIS A 25 11.23 23.45 -4.55
N ASP A 26 12.00 22.61 -3.86
CA ASP A 26 12.37 22.75 -2.45
C ASP A 26 13.17 24.03 -2.18
N TYR A 27 13.86 24.58 -3.19
CA TYR A 27 14.57 25.84 -3.07
C TYR A 27 13.64 27.06 -3.21
N ILE A 28 12.60 26.96 -4.05
CA ILE A 28 11.72 28.09 -4.41
C ILE A 28 10.50 28.20 -3.49
N PHE A 29 9.89 27.07 -3.12
CA PHE A 29 8.61 27.02 -2.44
C PHE A 29 8.76 26.71 -0.96
N GLN A 30 7.87 27.29 -0.14
CA GLN A 30 7.84 27.02 1.30
C GLN A 30 7.39 25.59 1.64
N VAL A 31 6.52 25.01 0.81
CA VAL A 31 6.07 23.62 0.96
C VAL A 31 6.96 22.75 0.08
N ASN A 32 7.77 21.92 0.71
CA ASN A 32 8.71 21.06 -0.01
C ASN A 32 7.97 20.03 -0.87
N PHE A 33 8.53 19.78 -2.05
CA PHE A 33 8.22 18.62 -2.86
C PHE A 33 8.76 17.36 -2.20
N THR A 34 10.02 17.35 -1.76
CA THR A 34 10.60 16.17 -1.09
C THR A 34 9.76 15.75 0.11
N ASP A 35 9.51 14.44 0.25
CA ASP A 35 8.80 13.90 1.39
C ASP A 35 9.63 14.14 2.67
N ILE A 36 8.96 14.54 3.75
CA ILE A 36 9.61 14.74 5.03
C ILE A 36 10.20 13.41 5.54
N ASP A 37 9.54 12.30 5.25
CA ASP A 37 10.01 10.98 5.66
C ASP A 37 11.34 10.63 4.96
N TYR A 38 11.55 11.10 3.73
CA TYR A 38 12.83 10.90 3.02
C TYR A 38 14.01 11.54 3.74
N SER A 39 13.79 12.71 4.34
CA SER A 39 14.80 13.37 5.17
C SER A 39 15.08 12.58 6.45
N VAL A 40 14.05 12.02 7.08
CA VAL A 40 14.17 11.17 8.28
C VAL A 40 14.95 9.89 7.95
N TYR A 41 14.71 9.26 6.80
CA TYR A 41 15.48 8.09 6.36
C TYR A 41 16.95 8.43 6.10
N SER A 42 17.19 9.56 5.42
CA SER A 42 18.54 10.01 5.06
C SER A 42 19.35 10.38 6.30
N ASP A 43 18.73 11.00 7.30
CA ASP A 43 19.39 11.27 8.58
C ASP A 43 19.69 10.00 9.35
N ALA A 44 18.75 9.05 9.40
CA ALA A 44 19.00 7.74 10.01
C ALA A 44 20.15 6.99 9.33
N ALA A 45 20.29 7.08 8.01
CA ALA A 45 21.43 6.53 7.27
C ALA A 45 22.77 7.18 7.67
N LYS A 46 22.79 8.48 8.04
CA LYS A 46 23.99 9.13 8.61
C LYS A 46 24.36 8.54 9.98
N HIS A 47 23.37 8.26 10.83
CA HIS A 47 23.63 7.58 12.11
C HIS A 47 24.22 6.19 11.90
N VAL A 48 23.63 5.38 11.01
CA VAL A 48 24.16 4.05 10.68
C VAL A 48 25.59 4.12 10.15
N ALA A 49 25.90 5.07 9.26
CA ALA A 49 27.26 5.26 8.74
C ALA A 49 28.29 5.64 9.82
N ALA A 50 27.84 6.31 10.88
CA ALA A 50 28.65 6.62 12.05
C ALA A 50 28.75 5.45 13.06
N GLY A 51 28.24 4.26 12.73
CA GLY A 51 28.18 3.11 13.64
C GLY A 51 27.15 3.25 14.76
N ARG A 52 26.20 4.18 14.63
CA ARG A 52 25.18 4.52 15.62
C ARG A 52 23.81 3.91 15.25
N SER A 53 22.87 3.97 16.19
CA SER A 53 21.52 3.48 15.96
C SER A 53 20.73 4.42 15.03
N PRO A 54 20.00 3.91 14.01
CA PRO A 54 19.12 4.74 13.19
C PRO A 54 18.00 5.39 14.01
N PHE A 55 17.65 4.81 15.17
CA PHE A 55 16.65 5.32 16.09
C PHE A 55 17.12 6.52 16.93
N GLU A 56 18.40 6.90 16.85
CA GLU A 56 18.86 8.19 17.40
C GLU A 56 18.31 9.38 16.61
N ARG A 57 17.88 9.17 15.36
CA ARG A 57 17.10 10.17 14.65
C ARG A 57 15.70 10.19 15.25
N GLU A 58 15.35 11.30 15.90
CA GLU A 58 13.99 11.52 16.41
C GLU A 58 12.96 11.24 15.31
N THR A 59 11.83 10.65 15.66
CA THR A 59 10.74 10.31 14.72
C THR A 59 11.06 9.23 13.68
N TYR A 60 12.23 8.57 13.74
CA TYR A 60 12.47 7.38 12.94
C TYR A 60 11.62 6.21 13.45
N ARG A 61 10.67 5.75 12.63
CA ARG A 61 9.69 4.68 12.94
C ARG A 61 9.69 3.56 11.89
N TYR A 62 10.79 3.41 11.17
CA TYR A 62 10.89 2.53 10.00
C TYR A 62 11.87 1.38 10.26
N THR A 63 11.87 0.39 9.37
CA THR A 63 12.81 -0.73 9.49
C THR A 63 14.26 -0.23 9.34
N PRO A 64 15.20 -0.65 10.20
CA PRO A 64 16.62 -0.32 10.02
C PRO A 64 17.19 -0.72 8.65
N ALA A 65 16.63 -1.76 8.02
CA ALA A 65 17.00 -2.17 6.66
C ALA A 65 16.88 -1.01 5.67
N LEU A 66 15.88 -0.14 5.83
CA LEU A 66 15.70 1.03 4.97
C LEU A 66 16.85 2.03 5.16
N ALA A 67 17.27 2.31 6.40
CA ALA A 67 18.42 3.17 6.67
C ALA A 67 19.73 2.57 6.12
N TRP A 68 19.90 1.25 6.18
CA TRP A 68 21.07 0.56 5.64
C TRP A 68 21.13 0.63 4.11
N ILE A 69 20.00 0.41 3.42
CA ILE A 69 19.90 0.54 1.95
C ILE A 69 20.23 1.97 1.50
N LEU A 70 19.88 2.96 2.32
CA LEU A 70 20.08 4.38 2.04
C LEU A 70 21.43 4.94 2.51
N LEU A 71 22.39 4.11 2.94
CA LEU A 71 23.75 4.55 3.25
C LEU A 71 24.40 5.42 2.14
N PRO A 72 24.21 5.14 0.83
CA PRO A 72 24.76 5.99 -0.22
C PRO A 72 24.15 7.41 -0.26
N ASN A 73 23.02 7.67 0.42
CA ASN A 73 22.45 9.03 0.54
C ASN A 73 23.42 10.01 1.22
N ASN A 74 24.38 9.49 2.01
CA ASN A 74 25.40 10.30 2.67
C ASN A 74 26.37 10.95 1.67
N SER A 75 26.58 10.32 0.52
CA SER A 75 27.41 10.85 -0.57
C SER A 75 26.57 11.55 -1.62
N TYR A 76 25.38 11.02 -1.92
CA TYR A 76 24.48 11.56 -2.93
C TYR A 76 23.05 11.60 -2.41
N ARG A 77 22.59 12.78 -2.00
CA ARG A 77 21.29 13.00 -1.33
C ARG A 77 20.12 12.32 -2.04
N ASP A 78 20.10 12.34 -3.36
CA ASP A 78 18.94 11.88 -4.15
C ASP A 78 19.02 10.39 -4.50
N PHE A 79 20.08 9.68 -4.06
CA PHE A 79 20.30 8.26 -4.37
C PHE A 79 19.06 7.41 -4.06
N GLY A 80 18.48 7.58 -2.88
CA GLY A 80 17.28 6.87 -2.46
C GLY A 80 16.12 7.04 -3.44
N MET A 81 15.80 8.28 -3.81
CA MET A 81 14.75 8.56 -4.80
C MET A 81 15.01 7.83 -6.12
N PHE A 82 16.24 7.90 -6.67
CA PHE A 82 16.57 7.17 -7.90
C PHE A 82 16.45 5.65 -7.72
N SER A 83 16.99 5.12 -6.62
CA SER A 83 17.01 3.68 -6.34
C SER A 83 15.60 3.09 -6.18
N GLU A 84 14.67 3.82 -5.55
CA GLU A 84 13.27 3.41 -5.39
C GLU A 84 12.54 3.35 -6.73
N ASN A 85 12.77 4.35 -7.59
CA ASN A 85 12.19 4.39 -8.94
C ASN A 85 12.74 3.25 -9.82
N ILE A 86 14.03 2.93 -9.72
CA ILE A 86 14.63 1.81 -10.44
C ILE A 86 14.10 0.46 -9.91
N CYS A 87 14.08 0.29 -8.58
CA CYS A 87 13.63 -0.95 -7.94
C CYS A 87 12.16 -1.26 -8.25
N SER A 88 11.29 -0.24 -8.16
CA SER A 88 9.87 -0.39 -8.52
C SER A 88 9.68 -0.73 -10.00
N LEU A 89 10.48 -0.14 -10.90
CA LEU A 89 10.46 -0.49 -12.32
C LEU A 89 10.93 -1.94 -12.57
N PHE A 90 11.99 -2.35 -11.90
CA PHE A 90 12.51 -3.71 -12.00
C PHE A 90 11.49 -4.74 -11.52
N LEU A 91 10.91 -4.53 -10.34
CA LEU A 91 9.89 -5.41 -9.77
C LEU A 91 8.63 -5.46 -10.66
N THR A 92 8.21 -4.34 -11.24
CA THR A 92 7.06 -4.29 -12.14
C THR A 92 7.33 -4.95 -13.50
N SER A 93 8.53 -4.78 -14.07
CA SER A 93 8.94 -5.49 -15.30
C SER A 93 9.03 -7.00 -15.10
N SER A 94 9.33 -7.45 -13.87
CA SER A 94 9.41 -8.87 -13.49
C SER A 94 8.03 -9.55 -13.36
N LEU A 95 6.94 -8.79 -13.43
CA LEU A 95 5.57 -9.32 -13.38
C LEU A 95 5.17 -10.07 -14.68
N GLY A 96 6.07 -10.20 -15.65
CA GLY A 96 5.90 -11.09 -16.81
C GLY A 96 5.17 -10.47 -18.00
N GLU A 97 4.93 -11.29 -19.03
CA GLU A 97 4.48 -10.84 -20.36
C GLU A 97 2.96 -10.81 -20.56
N ASP A 98 2.16 -11.14 -19.53
CA ASP A 98 0.70 -11.07 -19.63
C ASP A 98 0.30 -9.62 -19.96
N TRP A 99 -0.41 -9.43 -21.07
CA TRP A 99 -0.84 -8.11 -21.53
C TRP A 99 -1.68 -7.36 -20.48
N ILE A 100 -2.38 -8.09 -19.60
CA ILE A 100 -3.13 -7.52 -18.47
C ILE A 100 -2.15 -6.87 -17.50
N ILE A 101 -1.09 -7.60 -17.15
CA ILE A 101 -0.05 -7.14 -16.23
C ILE A 101 0.73 -5.98 -16.86
N GLN A 102 1.06 -6.03 -18.15
CA GLN A 102 1.71 -4.92 -18.83
C GLN A 102 0.85 -3.65 -18.86
N SER A 103 -0.47 -3.79 -19.03
CA SER A 103 -1.42 -2.66 -18.96
C SER A 103 -1.51 -2.09 -17.53
N VAL A 104 -1.45 -2.94 -16.51
CA VAL A 104 -1.39 -2.54 -15.09
C VAL A 104 -0.13 -1.75 -14.80
N VAL A 105 1.01 -2.27 -15.26
CA VAL A 105 2.31 -1.63 -15.11
C VAL A 105 2.34 -0.31 -15.86
N ALA A 106 1.80 -0.23 -17.08
CA ALA A 106 1.69 1.01 -17.81
C ALA A 106 0.80 2.03 -17.10
N PHE A 107 -0.35 1.62 -16.54
CA PHE A 107 -1.22 2.50 -15.76
C PHE A 107 -0.51 3.02 -14.51
N TRP A 108 0.13 2.13 -13.74
CA TRP A 108 0.91 2.53 -12.57
C TRP A 108 2.01 3.50 -12.96
N LEU A 109 2.77 3.19 -14.01
CA LEU A 109 3.88 4.01 -14.44
C LEU A 109 3.43 5.36 -15.02
N ALA A 110 2.28 5.43 -15.68
CA ALA A 110 1.73 6.66 -16.22
C ALA A 110 0.90 7.48 -15.20
N ASN A 111 0.54 6.90 -14.04
CA ASN A 111 -0.31 7.58 -13.07
C ASN A 111 0.46 8.72 -12.38
N PRO A 112 0.06 9.99 -12.56
CA PRO A 112 0.78 11.14 -12.03
C PRO A 112 0.88 11.12 -10.50
N LEU A 113 -0.12 10.59 -9.80
CA LEU A 113 -0.10 10.50 -8.33
C LEU A 113 1.04 9.59 -7.86
N THR A 114 1.22 8.45 -8.52
CA THR A 114 2.28 7.50 -8.18
C THR A 114 3.66 8.01 -8.63
N ALA A 115 3.72 8.70 -9.76
CA ALA A 115 4.96 9.30 -10.27
C ALA A 115 5.46 10.39 -9.31
N VAL A 116 4.55 11.25 -8.83
CA VAL A 116 4.87 12.27 -7.84
C VAL A 116 5.33 11.61 -6.54
N ILE A 117 4.54 10.70 -5.95
CA ILE A 117 4.91 10.07 -4.66
C ILE A 117 6.25 9.33 -4.73
N SER A 118 6.52 8.66 -5.85
CA SER A 118 7.80 8.00 -6.11
C SER A 118 8.96 9.00 -6.26
N ALA A 119 8.74 10.13 -6.93
CA ALA A 119 9.75 11.18 -7.06
C ALA A 119 9.99 11.95 -5.75
N ARG A 120 9.05 11.92 -4.81
CA ARG A 120 9.19 12.53 -3.48
C ARG A 120 10.07 11.72 -2.52
N GLY A 121 10.44 10.48 -2.86
CA GLY A 121 11.27 9.60 -2.01
C GLY A 121 10.48 8.84 -0.95
N SER A 122 9.24 8.45 -1.25
CA SER A 122 8.42 7.66 -0.33
C SER A 122 8.67 6.17 -0.50
N ALA A 123 9.13 5.53 0.58
CA ALA A 123 9.33 4.08 0.65
C ALA A 123 8.04 3.25 0.43
N ASP A 124 6.85 3.86 0.48
CA ASP A 124 5.57 3.20 0.19
C ASP A 124 5.51 2.60 -1.22
N VAL A 125 6.28 3.15 -2.16
CA VAL A 125 6.37 2.61 -3.53
C VAL A 125 7.07 1.25 -3.54
N LEU A 126 8.12 1.06 -2.72
CA LEU A 126 8.79 -0.24 -2.56
C LEU A 126 7.85 -1.28 -1.96
N VAL A 127 7.05 -0.88 -0.96
CA VAL A 127 6.07 -1.76 -0.33
C VAL A 127 5.03 -2.22 -1.35
N CYS A 128 4.49 -1.29 -2.16
CA CYS A 128 3.53 -1.62 -3.20
C CYS A 128 4.12 -2.58 -4.24
N ALA A 129 5.38 -2.37 -4.65
CA ALA A 129 6.07 -3.26 -5.58
C ALA A 129 6.25 -4.68 -4.99
N ALA A 130 6.62 -4.78 -3.71
CA ALA A 130 6.73 -6.07 -3.01
C ALA A 130 5.38 -6.79 -2.88
N VAL A 131 4.28 -6.06 -2.63
CA VAL A 131 2.91 -6.60 -2.61
C VAL A 131 2.52 -7.13 -3.99
N LEU A 132 2.72 -6.35 -5.05
CA LEU A 132 2.42 -6.79 -6.42
C LEU A 132 3.25 -8.01 -6.83
N PHE A 133 4.53 -8.04 -6.46
CA PHE A 133 5.41 -9.19 -6.72
C PHE A 133 4.95 -10.45 -5.98
N THR A 134 4.52 -10.31 -4.71
CA THR A 134 3.92 -11.40 -3.94
C THR A 134 2.68 -11.96 -4.65
N LEU A 135 1.78 -11.07 -5.08
CA LEU A 135 0.55 -11.46 -5.78
C LEU A 135 0.84 -12.18 -7.09
N HIS A 136 1.86 -11.74 -7.83
CA HIS A 136 2.31 -12.37 -9.07
C HIS A 136 2.84 -13.78 -8.84
N LEU A 137 3.68 -13.98 -7.83
CA LEU A 137 4.19 -15.31 -7.47
C LEU A 137 3.05 -16.26 -7.07
N LEU A 138 2.05 -15.77 -6.32
CA LEU A 138 0.85 -16.55 -6.01
C LEU A 138 0.06 -16.94 -7.26
N ARG A 139 -0.09 -16.03 -8.23
CA ARG A 139 -0.77 -16.33 -9.51
C ARG A 139 -0.02 -17.33 -10.39
N LYS A 140 1.28 -17.48 -10.20
CA LYS A 140 2.12 -18.49 -10.87
C LYS A 140 2.21 -19.82 -10.10
N ASP A 141 1.40 -19.99 -9.05
CA ASP A 141 1.43 -21.13 -8.13
C ASP A 141 2.78 -21.32 -7.39
N GLN A 142 3.65 -20.30 -7.40
CA GLN A 142 4.93 -20.27 -6.71
C GLN A 142 4.76 -19.80 -5.25
N TRP A 143 3.90 -20.49 -4.50
CA TRP A 143 3.44 -20.05 -3.18
C TRP A 143 4.54 -20.01 -2.11
N VAL A 144 5.60 -20.84 -2.21
CA VAL A 144 6.75 -20.80 -1.27
C VAL A 144 7.56 -19.53 -1.48
N ALA A 145 7.91 -19.20 -2.72
CA ALA A 145 8.61 -17.96 -3.05
C ALA A 145 7.75 -16.75 -2.66
N ALA A 146 6.45 -16.82 -2.91
CA ALA A 146 5.52 -15.78 -2.48
C ALA A 146 5.50 -15.63 -0.95
N ALA A 147 5.56 -16.71 -0.17
CA ALA A 147 5.62 -16.65 1.30
C ALA A 147 6.90 -15.94 1.79
N ILE A 148 8.04 -16.27 1.19
CA ILE A 148 9.33 -15.65 1.53
C ILE A 148 9.30 -14.15 1.21
N VAL A 149 8.89 -13.78 -0.01
CA VAL A 149 8.78 -12.36 -0.43
C VAL A 149 7.77 -11.60 0.44
N HIS A 150 6.64 -12.22 0.76
CA HIS A 150 5.61 -11.61 1.60
C HIS A 150 6.16 -11.26 2.98
N GLY A 151 6.80 -12.22 3.64
CA GLY A 151 7.36 -12.03 4.98
C GLY A 151 8.61 -11.17 5.03
N ALA A 152 9.62 -11.55 4.25
CA ALA A 152 10.95 -10.93 4.28
C ALA A 152 10.98 -9.53 3.68
N LEU A 153 10.11 -9.25 2.70
CA LEU A 153 10.10 -7.97 1.99
C LEU A 153 8.84 -7.17 2.29
N ALA A 154 7.65 -7.66 1.93
CA ALA A 154 6.44 -6.85 2.00
C ALA A 154 6.06 -6.46 3.45
N ILE A 155 5.95 -7.44 4.35
CA ILE A 155 5.60 -7.20 5.78
C ILE A 155 6.75 -6.50 6.52
N HIS A 156 7.99 -6.81 6.17
CA HIS A 156 9.15 -6.20 6.83
C HIS A 156 9.36 -4.73 6.46
N LEU A 157 9.13 -4.34 5.20
CA LEU A 157 9.19 -2.94 4.78
C LEU A 157 8.08 -2.11 5.44
N LYS A 158 6.87 -2.68 5.59
CA LYS A 158 5.76 -2.07 6.32
C LYS A 158 4.84 -3.17 6.81
N ILE A 159 4.32 -3.06 8.03
CA ILE A 159 3.58 -4.17 8.67
C ILE A 159 2.24 -4.48 7.97
N TYR A 160 1.62 -3.50 7.30
CA TYR A 160 0.24 -3.62 6.81
C TYR A 160 -0.04 -4.82 5.88
N PRO A 161 0.86 -5.30 4.98
CA PRO A 161 0.59 -6.45 4.13
C PRO A 161 0.32 -7.75 4.89
N VAL A 162 0.51 -7.79 6.22
CA VAL A 162 0.06 -8.88 7.09
C VAL A 162 -1.45 -9.14 6.95
N ILE A 163 -2.25 -8.12 6.60
CA ILE A 163 -3.71 -8.26 6.40
C ILE A 163 -4.06 -9.22 5.25
N TYR A 164 -3.12 -9.56 4.38
CA TYR A 164 -3.37 -10.49 3.27
C TYR A 164 -3.30 -11.96 3.68
N LEU A 165 -2.67 -12.30 4.82
CA LEU A 165 -2.51 -13.68 5.28
C LEU A 165 -3.84 -14.47 5.33
N PRO A 166 -4.95 -13.94 5.86
CA PRO A 166 -6.23 -14.66 5.87
C PRO A 166 -6.73 -14.98 4.46
N SER A 167 -6.62 -14.03 3.52
CA SER A 167 -7.06 -14.24 2.14
C SER A 167 -6.21 -15.29 1.42
N ILE A 168 -4.89 -15.29 1.64
CA ILE A 168 -3.96 -16.25 1.04
C ILE A 168 -4.22 -17.64 1.62
N PHE A 169 -4.40 -17.73 2.95
CA PHE A 169 -4.73 -18.98 3.63
C PHE A 169 -5.99 -19.62 3.02
N LEU A 170 -7.07 -18.85 2.90
CA LEU A 170 -8.34 -19.32 2.31
C LEU A 170 -8.22 -19.65 0.82
N HIS A 171 -7.40 -18.88 0.08
CA HIS A 171 -7.15 -19.12 -1.34
C HIS A 171 -6.43 -20.46 -1.57
N LEU A 172 -5.40 -20.75 -0.78
CA LEU A 172 -4.59 -21.96 -0.92
C LEU A 172 -5.34 -23.26 -0.61
N CYS A 173 -6.36 -23.22 0.25
CA CYS A 173 -7.27 -24.38 0.46
C CYS A 173 -8.50 -24.38 -0.44
N GLN A 174 -8.64 -23.40 -1.33
CA GLN A 174 -9.83 -23.20 -2.17
C GLN A 174 -11.10 -23.27 -1.32
N PHE A 175 -11.12 -22.51 -0.22
CA PHE A 175 -12.18 -22.57 0.79
C PHE A 175 -13.57 -22.44 0.16
N SER A 176 -14.49 -23.34 0.52
CA SER A 176 -15.88 -23.26 0.07
C SER A 176 -16.78 -23.40 1.27
N ALA A 177 -17.56 -22.36 1.56
CA ALA A 177 -18.46 -22.37 2.70
C ALA A 177 -19.52 -23.46 2.51
N SER A 178 -19.50 -24.46 3.38
CA SER A 178 -20.50 -25.52 3.42
C SER A 178 -21.57 -25.21 4.48
N PRO A 179 -22.82 -25.66 4.30
CA PRO A 179 -23.89 -25.44 5.28
C PRO A 179 -23.61 -26.11 6.63
N CYS A 180 -22.74 -27.12 6.65
CA CYS A 180 -22.27 -27.76 7.88
C CYS A 180 -21.00 -27.05 8.41
N ILE A 181 -21.11 -26.40 9.57
CA ILE A 181 -19.98 -25.70 10.22
C ILE A 181 -18.77 -26.63 10.42
N PHE A 182 -19.03 -27.89 10.80
CA PHE A 182 -17.97 -28.87 11.02
C PHE A 182 -17.15 -29.16 9.76
N ALA A 183 -17.80 -29.26 8.60
CA ALA A 183 -17.10 -29.49 7.33
C ALA A 183 -16.25 -28.27 6.93
N SER A 184 -16.77 -27.06 7.12
CA SER A 184 -16.01 -25.82 6.90
C SER A 184 -14.79 -25.72 7.83
N MET A 185 -14.94 -26.06 9.12
CA MET A 185 -13.84 -26.11 10.09
C MET A 185 -12.78 -27.16 9.71
N LYS A 186 -13.23 -28.35 9.29
CA LYS A 186 -12.33 -29.41 8.82
C LYS A 186 -11.49 -28.96 7.62
N GLN A 187 -12.08 -28.22 6.66
CA GLN A 187 -11.33 -27.67 5.52
C GLN A 187 -10.23 -26.70 5.96
N LEU A 188 -10.51 -25.85 6.95
CA LEU A 188 -9.52 -24.92 7.49
C LEU A 188 -8.37 -25.63 8.22
N LEU A 189 -8.68 -26.65 9.02
CA LEU A 189 -7.68 -27.39 9.79
C LEU A 189 -6.77 -28.27 8.93
N ILE A 190 -7.28 -28.80 7.81
CA ILE A 190 -6.51 -29.64 6.87
C ILE A 190 -5.65 -28.80 5.91
N ASN A 191 -5.78 -27.46 5.95
CA ASN A 191 -5.05 -26.54 5.06
C ASN A 191 -3.54 -26.45 5.39
N TRP A 192 -2.80 -27.54 5.16
CA TRP A 192 -1.36 -27.59 5.42
C TRP A 192 -0.60 -26.53 4.61
N LYS A 193 -1.01 -26.26 3.36
CA LYS A 193 -0.39 -25.23 2.51
C LYS A 193 -0.55 -23.84 3.11
N GLY A 194 -1.74 -23.50 3.61
CA GLY A 194 -1.97 -22.24 4.29
C GLY A 194 -1.15 -22.10 5.58
N PHE A 195 -1.06 -23.16 6.38
CA PHE A 195 -0.20 -23.17 7.58
C PHE A 195 1.28 -23.04 7.22
N ALA A 196 1.75 -23.78 6.21
CA ALA A 196 3.12 -23.70 5.72
C ALA A 196 3.43 -22.29 5.18
N TYR A 197 2.52 -21.70 4.40
CA TYR A 197 2.68 -20.33 3.92
C TYR A 197 2.80 -19.33 5.07
N ALA A 198 1.89 -19.40 6.05
CA ALA A 198 1.91 -18.52 7.22
C ALA A 198 3.19 -18.69 8.04
N LEU A 199 3.63 -19.94 8.25
CA LEU A 199 4.85 -20.25 9.00
C LEU A 199 6.09 -19.71 8.30
N ILE A 200 6.21 -19.89 6.98
CA ILE A 200 7.35 -19.38 6.20
C ILE A 200 7.34 -17.85 6.19
N SER A 201 6.21 -17.22 5.91
CA SER A 201 6.09 -15.75 5.84
C SER A 201 6.38 -15.10 7.20
N LEU A 202 5.72 -15.55 8.27
CA LEU A 202 5.96 -15.02 9.62
C LEU A 202 7.33 -15.41 10.16
N GLY A 203 7.87 -16.57 9.79
CA GLY A 203 9.21 -17.00 10.14
C GLY A 203 10.29 -16.13 9.49
N CYS A 204 10.17 -15.82 8.19
CA CYS A 204 11.06 -14.90 7.50
C CYS A 204 11.01 -13.49 8.09
N PHE A 205 9.80 -12.96 8.36
CA PHE A 205 9.64 -11.67 9.03
C PHE A 205 10.28 -11.68 10.42
N GLY A 206 9.98 -12.71 11.22
CA GLY A 206 10.50 -12.89 12.57
C GLY A 206 12.02 -13.02 12.62
N ALA A 207 12.64 -13.69 11.65
CA ALA A 207 14.09 -13.82 11.55
C ALA A 207 14.77 -12.46 11.32
N ILE A 208 14.22 -11.61 10.46
CA ILE A 208 14.77 -10.27 10.21
C ILE A 208 14.53 -9.35 11.41
N VAL A 209 13.35 -9.44 12.05
CA VAL A 209 13.08 -8.73 13.31
C VAL A 209 14.05 -9.15 14.40
N ALA A 210 14.30 -10.46 14.56
CA ALA A 210 15.28 -10.97 15.52
C ALA A 210 16.69 -10.46 15.21
N PHE A 211 17.10 -10.47 13.94
CA PHE A 211 18.38 -9.92 13.51
C PHE A 211 18.56 -8.45 13.94
N PHE A 212 17.58 -7.58 13.67
CA PHE A 212 17.67 -6.17 14.07
C PHE A 212 17.49 -5.95 15.57
N TYR A 213 16.73 -6.81 16.25
CA TYR A 213 16.62 -6.77 17.71
C TYR A 213 17.97 -7.05 18.37
N LEU A 214 18.75 -8.01 17.86
CA LEU A 214 20.10 -8.30 18.36
C LEU A 214 21.06 -7.11 18.19
N ILE A 215 20.81 -6.20 17.25
CA ILE A 215 21.65 -5.03 16.99
C ILE A 215 21.17 -3.81 17.78
N TYR A 216 19.86 -3.54 17.81
CA TYR A 216 19.29 -2.27 18.30
C TYR A 216 18.42 -2.39 19.56
N GLY A 217 18.17 -3.61 20.05
CA GLY A 217 17.47 -3.87 21.30
C GLY A 217 16.00 -3.40 21.33
N ASP A 218 15.53 -3.06 22.52
CA ASP A 218 14.11 -2.75 22.78
C ASP A 218 13.63 -1.49 22.05
N LEU A 219 14.51 -0.50 21.86
CA LEU A 219 14.19 0.73 21.14
C LEU A 219 13.70 0.45 19.71
N PHE A 220 14.29 -0.55 19.04
CA PHE A 220 13.82 -0.99 17.73
C PHE A 220 12.39 -1.51 17.78
N LEU A 221 12.05 -2.38 18.75
CA LEU A 221 10.69 -2.93 18.86
C LEU A 221 9.68 -1.84 19.21
N GLU A 222 10.05 -0.92 20.09
CA GLU A 222 9.21 0.20 20.47
C GLU A 222 8.87 1.08 19.26
N GLU A 223 9.88 1.46 18.49
CA GLU A 223 9.71 2.44 17.41
C GLU A 223 9.21 1.84 16.10
N PHE A 224 9.63 0.62 15.75
CA PHE A 224 9.22 -0.05 14.51
C PHE A 224 7.90 -0.82 14.65
N LEU A 225 7.61 -1.45 15.80
CA LEU A 225 6.41 -2.29 15.96
C LEU A 225 5.35 -1.63 16.87
N LEU A 226 5.71 -1.35 18.13
CA LEU A 226 4.74 -0.97 19.15
C LEU A 226 4.18 0.44 18.95
N TYR A 227 4.97 1.34 18.37
CA TYR A 227 4.55 2.71 18.06
C TYR A 227 3.27 2.72 17.22
N HIS A 228 3.15 1.87 16.21
CA HIS A 228 1.97 1.82 15.33
C HIS A 228 0.68 1.42 16.07
N ILE A 229 0.80 0.60 17.12
CA ILE A 229 -0.34 0.21 17.97
C ILE A 229 -0.80 1.38 18.84
N LYS A 230 0.13 2.19 19.35
CA LYS A 230 -0.16 3.31 20.27
C LYS A 230 -0.47 4.64 19.54
N ARG A 231 0.00 4.81 18.30
CA ARG A 231 -0.08 6.06 17.51
C ARG A 231 -1.50 6.63 17.45
N ARG A 232 -1.63 7.93 17.68
CA ARG A 232 -2.85 8.72 17.50
C ARG A 232 -2.46 10.06 16.90
N ASP A 233 -3.07 10.40 15.77
CA ASP A 233 -2.77 11.63 15.06
C ASP A 233 -4.03 12.48 15.01
N VAL A 234 -3.94 13.70 15.55
CA VAL A 234 -5.04 14.68 15.52
C VAL A 234 -4.87 15.62 14.32
N ALA A 235 -3.61 15.91 13.95
CA ALA A 235 -3.26 16.68 12.76
C ALA A 235 -3.08 15.77 11.55
N HIS A 236 -3.26 16.30 10.34
CA HIS A 236 -2.98 15.60 9.08
C HIS A 236 -3.63 14.20 8.95
N ASN A 237 -4.80 13.99 9.57
CA ASN A 237 -5.45 12.68 9.63
C ASN A 237 -6.86 12.72 9.01
N PHE A 238 -7.04 12.02 7.88
CA PHE A 238 -8.34 11.88 7.21
C PHE A 238 -9.36 11.08 8.03
N SER A 239 -8.90 10.41 9.08
CA SER A 239 -9.74 9.58 9.92
C SER A 239 -10.62 10.43 10.85
N PRO A 240 -11.93 10.18 10.96
CA PRO A 240 -12.81 10.93 11.86
C PRO A 240 -12.66 10.53 13.35
N TYR A 241 -11.82 9.53 13.66
CA TYR A 241 -11.76 8.91 14.99
C TYR A 241 -11.08 9.76 16.09
N PHE A 242 -10.53 10.93 15.75
CA PHE A 242 -9.92 11.82 16.76
C PHE A 242 -10.96 12.46 17.69
N TYR A 243 -12.20 12.67 17.26
CA TYR A 243 -13.30 13.16 18.12
C TYR A 243 -14.19 12.04 18.69
N VAL A 244 -14.33 10.91 17.98
CA VAL A 244 -15.22 9.81 18.40
C VAL A 244 -14.44 8.51 18.43
N SER A 245 -14.36 7.89 19.61
CA SER A 245 -13.86 6.52 19.77
C SER A 245 -14.91 5.53 19.28
N LEU A 246 -15.05 5.39 17.97
CA LEU A 246 -15.79 4.27 17.39
C LEU A 246 -14.94 3.00 17.56
N LEU A 247 -15.56 1.89 17.97
CA LEU A 247 -14.88 0.60 18.01
C LEU A 247 -14.26 0.31 16.63
N PHE A 248 -12.94 0.17 16.59
CA PHE A 248 -12.22 -0.30 15.42
C PHE A 248 -12.56 -1.78 15.22
N TYR A 249 -13.57 -2.06 14.41
CA TYR A 249 -13.84 -3.41 13.94
C TYR A 249 -13.05 -3.64 12.65
N PRO A 250 -12.17 -4.65 12.56
CA PRO A 250 -11.36 -4.92 11.37
C PRO A 250 -12.23 -5.44 10.21
N ARG A 251 -13.02 -4.55 9.60
CA ARG A 251 -13.95 -4.83 8.50
C ARG A 251 -13.27 -5.42 7.27
N TRP A 252 -11.96 -5.22 7.13
CA TRP A 252 -11.13 -5.81 6.07
C TRP A 252 -11.10 -7.34 6.12
N VAL A 253 -11.25 -7.97 7.29
CA VAL A 253 -11.29 -9.44 7.42
C VAL A 253 -12.48 -10.04 6.67
N SER A 254 -13.63 -9.37 6.67
CA SER A 254 -14.81 -9.80 5.92
C SER A 254 -14.53 -9.87 4.42
N PHE A 255 -13.78 -8.91 3.88
CA PHE A 255 -13.38 -8.93 2.47
C PHE A 255 -12.42 -10.07 2.15
N CYS A 256 -11.50 -10.41 3.06
CA CYS A 256 -10.65 -11.59 2.94
C CYS A 256 -11.48 -12.87 2.78
N ILE A 257 -12.53 -13.03 3.58
CA ILE A 257 -13.39 -14.22 3.53
C ILE A 257 -14.23 -14.25 2.25
N ILE A 258 -14.87 -13.14 1.89
CA ILE A 258 -15.83 -13.07 0.78
C ILE A 258 -15.12 -13.22 -0.58
N TYR A 259 -13.92 -12.64 -0.73
CA TYR A 259 -13.28 -12.45 -2.03
C TYR A 259 -12.00 -13.28 -2.24
N HIS A 260 -11.59 -14.16 -1.30
CA HIS A 260 -10.35 -14.95 -1.41
C HIS A 260 -10.14 -15.71 -2.74
N HIS A 261 -11.22 -16.06 -3.46
CA HIS A 261 -11.11 -16.68 -4.78
C HIS A 261 -10.50 -15.76 -5.86
N ASP A 262 -10.65 -14.45 -5.73
CA ASP A 262 -10.09 -13.43 -6.62
C ASP A 262 -9.15 -12.52 -5.83
N LEU A 263 -7.91 -12.98 -5.64
CA LEU A 263 -6.91 -12.30 -4.80
C LEU A 263 -6.70 -10.81 -5.16
N PRO A 264 -6.57 -10.39 -6.43
CA PRO A 264 -6.46 -8.97 -6.77
C PRO A 264 -7.62 -8.12 -6.23
N PHE A 265 -8.87 -8.55 -6.45
CA PHE A 265 -10.03 -7.82 -5.95
C PHE A 265 -10.12 -7.87 -4.42
N CYS A 266 -9.81 -9.03 -3.84
CA CYS A 266 -9.76 -9.25 -2.40
C CYS A 266 -8.78 -8.31 -1.72
N TRP A 267 -7.55 -8.21 -2.23
CA TRP A 267 -6.51 -7.36 -1.68
C TRP A 267 -6.84 -5.89 -1.86
N PHE A 268 -7.41 -5.50 -3.01
CA PHE A 268 -7.88 -4.13 -3.22
C PHE A 268 -8.93 -3.74 -2.18
N MET A 269 -9.99 -4.53 -2.03
CA MET A 269 -11.08 -4.26 -1.10
C MET A 269 -10.61 -4.30 0.37
N SER A 270 -9.76 -5.28 0.72
CA SER A 270 -9.22 -5.41 2.07
C SER A 270 -8.31 -4.23 2.44
N THR A 271 -7.45 -3.79 1.52
CA THR A 271 -6.57 -2.63 1.72
C THR A 271 -7.36 -1.33 1.76
N PHE A 272 -8.32 -1.15 0.86
CA PHE A 272 -9.16 0.05 0.83
C PHE A 272 -9.99 0.17 2.11
N ALA A 273 -10.53 -0.95 2.61
CA ALA A 273 -11.22 -1.00 3.89
C ALA A 273 -10.26 -0.77 5.08
N PHE A 274 -9.07 -1.36 5.06
CA PHE A 274 -8.06 -1.17 6.09
C PHE A 274 -7.69 0.30 6.23
N VAL A 275 -7.42 1.00 5.13
CA VAL A 275 -7.10 2.43 5.12
C VAL A 275 -8.31 3.27 5.54
N THR A 276 -9.49 2.99 4.98
CA THR A 276 -10.73 3.76 5.25
C THR A 276 -11.13 3.74 6.72
N PHE A 277 -10.98 2.59 7.38
CA PHE A 277 -11.38 2.42 8.79
C PHE A 277 -10.22 2.53 9.77
N ASN A 278 -9.03 2.97 9.34
CA ASN A 278 -7.89 3.12 10.24
C ASN A 278 -8.04 4.34 11.17
N LYS A 279 -7.51 4.24 12.39
CA LYS A 279 -7.36 5.36 13.35
C LYS A 279 -6.46 6.48 12.83
N VAL A 280 -5.49 6.14 11.99
CA VAL A 280 -4.59 7.09 11.33
C VAL A 280 -4.68 6.83 9.84
N CYS A 281 -5.02 7.86 9.07
CA CYS A 281 -5.17 7.81 7.63
C CYS A 281 -4.50 9.04 7.02
N THR A 282 -3.38 8.83 6.33
CA THR A 282 -2.65 9.86 5.59
C THR A 282 -2.77 9.62 4.09
N SER A 283 -2.51 10.64 3.28
CA SER A 283 -2.64 10.56 1.81
C SER A 283 -1.70 9.52 1.18
N GLN A 284 -0.53 9.27 1.77
CA GLN A 284 0.42 8.23 1.32
C GLN A 284 -0.23 6.84 1.27
N TYR A 285 -1.17 6.54 2.18
CA TYR A 285 -1.80 5.22 2.28
C TYR A 285 -2.70 4.91 1.06
N PHE A 286 -3.14 5.92 0.31
CA PHE A 286 -3.99 5.73 -0.85
C PHE A 286 -3.30 4.95 -1.96
N VAL A 287 -1.97 5.04 -2.02
CA VAL A 287 -1.13 4.32 -2.98
C VAL A 287 -1.25 2.80 -2.80
N TRP A 288 -1.48 2.32 -1.58
CA TRP A 288 -1.51 0.88 -1.26
C TRP A 288 -2.64 0.13 -1.95
N TYR A 289 -3.79 0.76 -2.19
CA TYR A 289 -4.89 0.15 -2.95
C TYR A 289 -4.94 0.64 -4.39
N ILE A 290 -4.43 1.84 -4.71
CA ILE A 290 -4.33 2.31 -6.10
C ILE A 290 -3.43 1.39 -6.93
N CYS A 291 -2.38 0.80 -6.35
CA CYS A 291 -1.50 -0.14 -7.06
C CYS A 291 -2.21 -1.40 -7.53
N LEU A 292 -3.29 -1.79 -6.86
CA LEU A 292 -4.10 -2.97 -7.18
C LEU A 292 -5.24 -2.64 -8.15
N LEU A 293 -5.62 -1.37 -8.30
CA LEU A 293 -6.75 -0.92 -9.12
C LEU A 293 -6.71 -1.45 -10.58
N PRO A 294 -5.54 -1.51 -11.26
CA PRO A 294 -5.52 -1.97 -12.66
C PRO A 294 -5.68 -3.48 -12.80
N LEU A 295 -5.50 -4.25 -11.72
CA LEU A 295 -5.68 -5.70 -11.73
C LEU A 295 -7.16 -6.10 -11.63
N LEU A 296 -8.06 -5.13 -11.46
CA LEU A 296 -9.48 -5.37 -11.24
C LEU A 296 -10.20 -5.66 -12.57
N ARG A 297 -10.74 -6.87 -12.71
CA ARG A 297 -11.34 -7.38 -13.96
C ARG A 297 -12.56 -6.58 -14.46
N PHE A 298 -13.25 -5.85 -13.58
CA PHE A 298 -14.50 -5.15 -13.90
C PHE A 298 -14.29 -3.82 -14.66
N GLN A 299 -13.06 -3.38 -14.90
CA GLN A 299 -12.80 -2.15 -15.65
C GLN A 299 -13.43 -2.17 -17.05
N LYS A 300 -13.56 -3.34 -17.67
CA LYS A 300 -14.13 -3.47 -19.02
C LYS A 300 -15.66 -3.37 -19.08
N THR A 301 -16.33 -3.50 -17.95
CA THR A 301 -17.80 -3.59 -17.90
C THR A 301 -18.46 -2.37 -17.26
N MET A 302 -17.69 -1.53 -16.55
CA MET A 302 -18.23 -0.34 -15.92
C MET A 302 -18.36 0.80 -16.94
N PRO A 303 -19.51 1.49 -17.05
CA PRO A 303 -19.64 2.62 -17.95
C PRO A 303 -18.70 3.74 -17.53
N MET A 304 -18.02 4.39 -18.51
CA MET A 304 -17.04 5.46 -18.23
C MET A 304 -17.60 6.60 -17.38
N LYS A 305 -18.89 6.93 -17.53
CA LYS A 305 -19.56 7.94 -16.69
C LYS A 305 -19.54 7.56 -15.20
N GLU A 306 -19.71 6.28 -14.87
CA GLU A 306 -19.65 5.79 -13.50
C GLU A 306 -18.21 5.80 -12.97
N VAL A 307 -17.23 5.38 -13.77
CA VAL A 307 -15.81 5.46 -13.41
C VAL A 307 -15.40 6.91 -13.11
N ILE A 308 -15.72 7.85 -14.01
CA ILE A 308 -15.44 9.27 -13.84
C ILE A 308 -16.15 9.82 -12.61
N SER A 309 -17.40 9.41 -12.37
CA SER A 309 -18.15 9.82 -11.18
C SER A 309 -17.51 9.34 -9.88
N LEU A 310 -17.08 8.07 -9.81
CA LEU A 310 -16.42 7.49 -8.63
C LEU A 310 -15.06 8.13 -8.36
N ILE A 311 -14.26 8.37 -9.41
CA ILE A 311 -12.99 9.09 -9.31
C ILE A 311 -13.23 10.53 -8.88
N GLY A 312 -14.21 11.20 -9.48
CA GLY A 312 -14.57 12.58 -9.20
C GLY A 312 -14.98 12.77 -7.74
N ILE A 313 -15.91 11.97 -7.22
CA ILE A 313 -16.34 12.09 -5.82
C ILE A 313 -15.20 11.77 -4.84
N TRP A 314 -14.34 10.81 -5.18
CA TRP A 314 -13.16 10.47 -4.37
C TRP A 314 -12.17 11.64 -4.29
N PHE A 315 -11.84 12.28 -5.41
CA PHE A 315 -10.97 13.46 -5.42
C PHE A 315 -11.62 14.69 -4.79
N THR A 316 -12.91 14.94 -5.04
CA THR A 316 -13.62 16.08 -4.44
C THR A 316 -13.64 15.96 -2.92
N SER A 317 -13.91 14.78 -2.36
CA SER A 317 -13.90 14.59 -0.91
C SER A 317 -12.53 14.87 -0.29
N GLN A 318 -11.44 14.49 -0.95
CA GLN A 318 -10.09 14.84 -0.53
C GLN A 318 -9.80 16.34 -0.66
N GLY A 319 -10.20 16.97 -1.77
CA GLY A 319 -9.99 18.41 -1.98
C GLY A 319 -10.71 19.26 -0.93
N VAL A 320 -11.94 18.89 -0.57
CA VAL A 320 -12.68 19.54 0.52
C VAL A 320 -11.96 19.36 1.86
N TRP A 321 -11.48 18.15 2.15
CA TRP A 321 -10.70 17.89 3.37
C TRP A 321 -9.41 18.70 3.41
N LEU A 322 -8.63 18.70 2.32
CA LEU A 322 -7.36 19.42 2.19
C LEU A 322 -7.54 20.93 2.33
N LEU A 323 -8.63 21.49 1.79
CA LEU A 323 -8.94 22.91 1.95
C LEU A 323 -9.09 23.28 3.43
N PHE A 324 -9.92 22.54 4.18
CA PHE A 324 -10.14 22.85 5.59
C PHE A 324 -8.92 22.55 6.45
N ALA A 325 -8.16 21.50 6.13
CA ALA A 325 -6.90 21.18 6.79
C ALA A 325 -5.86 22.28 6.57
N TYR A 326 -5.72 22.78 5.35
CA TYR A 326 -4.83 23.90 5.03
C TYR A 326 -5.21 25.18 5.78
N LEU A 327 -6.50 25.54 5.80
CA LEU A 327 -6.98 26.70 6.55
C LEU A 327 -6.72 26.57 8.06
N TYR A 328 -6.86 25.37 8.60
CA TYR A 328 -6.60 25.09 10.01
C TYR A 328 -5.11 25.16 10.33
N GLU A 329 -4.27 24.42 9.62
CA GLU A 329 -2.87 24.18 9.98
C GLU A 329 -1.96 25.33 9.56
N PHE A 330 -2.14 25.86 8.34
CA PHE A 330 -1.28 26.90 7.78
C PHE A 330 -1.82 28.31 8.00
N ARG A 331 -3.14 28.51 7.86
CA ARG A 331 -3.76 29.83 8.03
C ARG A 331 -4.24 30.10 9.46
N LYS A 332 -4.20 29.10 10.34
CA LYS A 332 -4.62 29.18 11.76
C LYS A 332 -6.07 29.62 11.96
N TRP A 333 -6.94 29.30 10.99
CA TRP A 333 -8.38 29.55 11.12
C TRP A 333 -9.04 28.49 12.00
N ARG A 334 -10.15 28.83 12.66
CA ARG A 334 -10.91 27.90 13.51
C ARG A 334 -11.79 26.96 12.66
N THR A 335 -11.16 26.11 11.84
CA THR A 335 -11.86 25.20 10.91
C THR A 335 -11.80 23.73 11.30
N LEU A 336 -11.40 23.39 12.54
CA LEU A 336 -11.24 21.99 12.98
C LEU A 336 -12.53 21.16 12.88
N GLU A 337 -13.69 21.76 13.20
CA GLU A 337 -14.99 21.10 13.05
C GLU A 337 -15.30 20.78 11.58
N PHE A 338 -14.92 21.66 10.65
CA PHE A 338 -15.05 21.41 9.22
C PHE A 338 -14.09 20.32 8.73
N VAL A 339 -12.87 20.25 9.27
CA VAL A 339 -11.94 19.13 8.99
C VAL A 339 -12.57 17.81 9.45
N TRP A 340 -13.18 17.78 10.63
CA TRP A 340 -13.86 16.59 11.12
C TRP A 340 -15.06 16.20 10.26
N MET A 341 -15.94 17.15 9.92
CA MET A 341 -17.08 16.90 9.02
C MET A 341 -16.62 16.40 7.64
N ALA A 342 -15.55 16.98 7.11
CA ALA A 342 -14.93 16.51 5.86
C ALA A 342 -14.37 15.09 5.99
N SER A 343 -13.83 14.72 7.16
CA SER A 343 -13.34 13.36 7.46
C SER A 343 -14.49 12.34 7.45
N ILE A 344 -15.65 12.70 8.00
CA ILE A 344 -16.87 11.87 7.92
C ILE A 344 -17.35 11.76 6.47
N ALA A 345 -17.38 12.87 5.74
CA ALA A 345 -17.77 12.85 4.32
C ALA A 345 -16.84 11.94 3.49
N PHE A 346 -15.53 12.03 3.71
CA PHE A 346 -14.54 11.15 3.09
C PHE A 346 -14.80 9.66 3.42
N LEU A 347 -15.07 9.35 4.69
CA LEU A 347 -15.43 8.00 5.13
C LEU A 347 -16.70 7.47 4.42
N VAL A 348 -17.75 8.29 4.34
CA VAL A 348 -19.01 7.94 3.65
C VAL A 348 -18.76 7.70 2.16
N VAL A 349 -17.99 8.56 1.50
CA VAL A 349 -17.61 8.41 0.09
C VAL A 349 -16.87 7.10 -0.14
N ASN A 350 -15.88 6.75 0.70
CA ASN A 350 -15.17 5.48 0.58
C ASN A 350 -16.07 4.26 0.79
N CYS A 351 -17.00 4.32 1.75
CA CYS A 351 -18.00 3.27 1.97
C CYS A 351 -18.94 3.10 0.76
N TYR A 352 -19.36 4.21 0.15
CA TYR A 352 -20.16 4.21 -1.07
C TYR A 352 -19.39 3.56 -2.23
N ILE A 353 -18.13 3.95 -2.46
CA ILE A 353 -17.27 3.37 -3.50
C ILE A 353 -17.10 1.85 -3.26
N MET A 354 -16.75 1.43 -2.04
CA MET A 354 -16.62 0.00 -1.69
C MET A 354 -17.90 -0.79 -2.01
N THR A 355 -19.06 -0.23 -1.66
CA THR A 355 -20.36 -0.88 -1.92
C THR A 355 -20.65 -0.98 -3.41
N LYS A 356 -20.38 0.08 -4.18
CA LYS A 356 -20.56 0.08 -5.64
C LYS A 356 -19.66 -0.96 -6.32
N LEU A 357 -18.38 -0.99 -5.97
CA LEU A 357 -17.42 -1.97 -6.51
C LEU A 357 -17.83 -3.41 -6.16
N SER A 358 -18.26 -3.64 -4.92
CA SER A 358 -18.75 -4.95 -4.46
C SER A 358 -19.99 -5.42 -5.23
N ARG A 359 -20.95 -4.53 -5.50
CA ARG A 359 -22.15 -4.85 -6.29
C ARG A 359 -21.78 -5.22 -7.72
N ARG A 360 -20.94 -4.41 -8.37
CA ARG A 360 -20.47 -4.68 -9.74
C ARG A 360 -19.73 -6.00 -9.86
N TYR A 361 -18.87 -6.32 -8.89
CA TYR A 361 -18.17 -7.61 -8.86
C TYR A 361 -19.16 -8.79 -8.88
N TRP A 362 -20.22 -8.73 -8.05
CA TRP A 362 -21.22 -9.80 -7.99
C TRP A 362 -22.13 -9.85 -9.22
N GLU A 363 -22.47 -8.71 -9.83
CA GLU A 363 -23.23 -8.67 -11.09
C GLU A 363 -22.51 -9.43 -12.21
N ILE A 364 -21.21 -9.19 -12.36
CA ILE A 364 -20.36 -9.87 -13.36
C ILE A 364 -20.24 -11.36 -13.06
N ARG A 365 -20.04 -11.73 -11.79
CA ARG A 365 -19.91 -13.15 -11.41
C ARG A 365 -21.21 -13.95 -11.59
N ARG A 366 -22.37 -13.29 -11.49
CA ARG A 366 -23.69 -13.91 -11.67
C ARG A 366 -24.14 -13.96 -13.12
N THR A 367 -23.55 -13.17 -14.02
CA THR A 367 -23.90 -13.23 -15.43
C THR A 367 -23.18 -14.43 -16.06
N PRO A 368 -23.90 -15.50 -16.45
CA PRO A 368 -23.27 -16.63 -17.11
C PRO A 368 -22.63 -16.12 -18.39
N THR A 369 -21.35 -16.40 -18.56
CA THR A 369 -20.54 -15.99 -19.70
C THR A 369 -21.17 -16.53 -20.99
N LYS A 370 -22.08 -15.77 -21.62
CA LYS A 370 -22.38 -15.89 -23.05
C LYS A 370 -21.25 -15.21 -23.83
N LEU A 371 -20.02 -15.68 -23.67
CA LEU A 371 -18.96 -15.41 -24.64
C LEU A 371 -18.85 -16.65 -25.51
N LYS A 372 -19.59 -16.60 -26.62
CA LYS A 372 -19.41 -17.48 -27.77
C LYS A 372 -17.94 -17.46 -28.15
N ILE A 373 -17.36 -18.65 -28.19
CA ILE A 373 -16.23 -18.96 -29.06
C ILE A 373 -16.75 -18.76 -30.48
N THR A 374 -16.30 -17.70 -31.14
CA THR A 374 -16.23 -17.54 -32.60
C THR A 374 -15.20 -16.48 -32.90
#